data_AF-A0A1J5F9P1-F1
#
_entry.id   AF-A0A1J5F9P1-F1
#
_cell.length_a   1.000
_cell.length_b   1.000
_cell.length_c   1.000
_cell.angle_alpha   90.00
_cell.angle_beta   90.00
_cell.angle_gamma   90.00
#
_symmetry.space_group_name_H-M   'P 1'
#
loop_
_entity.id
_entity.type
_entity.pdbx_description
1 polymer ?
#
loop_
_entity_poly.entity_id
_entity_poly.type
_entity_poly.pdbx_seq_one_letter_code
_entity_poly.pdbx_strand_id
1 'polypeptide(L)'
;MTTLTKIGNSQGIRIPKILIQQAHLENVNLELEVLENGLLIKPVNNTDRDTWKENITKVLSKNEGLQDDGLLEDLLNDNDLEDWQW
;
A
#
# COMPACT_ATOMS: atom_id res chain seq x y z
N MET A 1 -7.01 22.76 19.32
CA MET A 1 -8.21 21.95 19.00
C MET A 1 -8.79 22.46 17.70
N THR A 2 -9.22 21.58 16.81
CA THR A 2 -9.84 21.95 15.53
C THR A 2 -11.30 21.51 15.55
N THR A 3 -12.19 22.32 14.98
CA THR A 3 -13.64 22.04 14.94
C THR A 3 -14.09 21.75 13.52
N LEU A 4 -15.19 20.99 13.40
CA LEU A 4 -15.88 20.81 12.13
C LEU A 4 -16.51 22.12 11.67
N THR A 5 -16.46 22.38 10.36
CA THR A 5 -17.08 23.53 9.71
C THR A 5 -18.03 23.06 8.64
N LYS A 6 -19.27 23.54 8.65
CA LYS A 6 -20.29 23.15 7.68
C LYS A 6 -19.96 23.68 6.28
N ILE A 7 -20.02 22.81 5.27
CA ILE A 7 -19.86 23.15 3.85
C ILE A 7 -21.07 22.55 3.11
N GLY A 8 -22.18 23.29 3.05
CA GLY A 8 -23.42 22.75 2.49
C GLY A 8 -23.93 21.53 3.29
N ASN A 9 -24.02 20.37 2.64
CA ASN A 9 -24.39 19.10 3.28
C ASN A 9 -23.19 18.30 3.82
N SER A 10 -21.96 18.80 3.68
CA SER A 10 -20.74 18.16 4.19
C SER A 10 -20.13 18.94 5.34
N GLN A 11 -19.10 18.35 5.96
CA GLN A 11 -18.30 18.95 7.01
C GLN A 11 -16.83 18.98 6.59
N GLY A 12 -16.16 20.10 6.83
CA GLY A 12 -14.73 20.28 6.60
C GLY A 12 -13.97 20.42 7.91
N ILE A 13 -12.67 20.11 7.86
CA ILE A 13 -11.71 20.37 8.93
C ILE A 13 -10.52 21.14 8.34
N ARG A 14 -9.98 22.12 9.09
CA ARG A 14 -8.77 22.84 8.69
C ARG A 14 -7.54 22.05 9.13
N ILE A 15 -6.77 21.57 8.16
CA ILE A 15 -5.52 20.84 8.40
C ILE A 15 -4.33 21.79 8.12
N PRO A 16 -3.43 22.02 9.08
CA PRO A 16 -2.22 22.80 8.86
C PRO A 16 -1.39 22.29 7.67
N LYS A 17 -0.85 23.20 6.86
CA LYS A 17 -0.03 22.86 5.68
C LYS A 17 1.13 21.91 6.01
N ILE A 18 1.76 22.10 7.17
CA ILE A 18 2.86 21.24 7.65
C ILE A 18 2.39 19.77 7.77
N LEU A 19 1.18 19.53 8.28
CA LEU A 19 0.65 18.16 8.41
C LEU A 19 0.30 17.55 7.04
N ILE A 20 -0.25 18.36 6.13
CA ILE A 20 -0.50 17.93 4.74
C ILE A 20 0.81 17.48 4.08
N GLN A 21 1.90 18.22 4.28
CA GLN A 21 3.22 17.90 3.75
C GLN A 21 3.82 16.65 4.38
N GLN A 22 3.80 16.55 5.71
CA GLN A 22 4.33 15.40 6.45
C GLN A 22 3.59 14.10 6.12
N ALA A 23 2.28 14.18 5.83
CA ALA A 23 1.46 13.04 5.46
C ALA A 23 1.39 12.80 3.94
N HIS A 24 2.15 13.55 3.12
CA HIS A 24 2.18 13.42 1.66
C HIS A 24 0.79 13.52 0.99
N LEU A 25 -0.05 14.43 1.49
CA LEU A 25 -1.43 14.61 1.01
C LEU A 25 -1.55 15.71 -0.06
N GLU A 26 -0.43 16.31 -0.50
CA GLU A 26 -0.41 17.37 -1.51
C GLU A 26 -0.62 16.80 -2.93
N ASN A 27 -1.53 17.40 -3.70
CA ASN A 27 -1.77 17.10 -5.12
C ASN A 27 -2.09 15.62 -5.45
N VAL A 28 -2.68 14.90 -4.50
CA VAL A 28 -3.04 13.48 -4.65
C VAL A 28 -4.52 13.28 -4.31
N ASN A 29 -5.10 12.20 -4.84
CA ASN A 29 -6.41 11.74 -4.40
C ASN A 29 -6.31 11.22 -2.97
N LEU A 30 -7.38 11.41 -2.18
CA LEU A 30 -7.43 11.04 -0.77
C LEU A 30 -8.50 9.99 -0.54
N GLU A 31 -8.20 9.02 0.30
CA GLU A 31 -9.16 8.05 0.81
C GLU A 31 -9.47 8.34 2.28
N LEU A 32 -10.72 8.12 2.66
CA LEU A 32 -11.23 8.30 4.01
C LEU A 32 -11.69 6.95 4.56
N GLU A 33 -11.16 6.54 5.71
CA GLU A 33 -11.48 5.27 6.34
C GLU A 33 -11.89 5.50 7.80
N VAL A 34 -13.03 4.93 8.20
CA VAL A 34 -13.51 5.00 9.59
C VAL A 34 -12.85 3.89 10.39
N LEU A 35 -12.11 4.27 11.42
CA LEU A 35 -11.49 3.38 12.39
C LEU A 35 -12.21 3.49 13.73
N GLU A 36 -11.91 2.58 14.67
CA GLU A 36 -12.50 2.58 16.01
C GLU A 36 -12.38 3.92 16.73
N ASN A 37 -11.25 4.62 16.54
CA ASN A 37 -10.91 5.85 17.25
C ASN A 37 -10.97 7.12 16.38
N GLY A 38 -11.53 7.05 15.16
CA GLY A 38 -11.68 8.25 14.33
C GLY A 38 -11.64 8.01 12.83
N LEU A 39 -11.25 9.04 12.10
CA LEU A 39 -11.19 9.06 10.63
C LEU A 39 -9.73 9.10 10.19
N LEU A 40 -9.30 8.08 9.43
CA LEU A 40 -8.00 8.07 8.75
C LEU A 40 -8.14 8.74 7.39
N ILE A 41 -7.22 9.66 7.10
CA ILE A 41 -7.06 10.31 5.80
C ILE A 41 -5.71 9.87 5.24
N LYS A 42 -5.71 9.19 4.10
CA LYS A 42 -4.48 8.68 3.48
C LYS A 42 -4.46 9.00 1.99
N PRO A 43 -3.27 9.19 1.39
CA PRO A 43 -3.18 9.35 -0.06
C PRO A 43 -3.62 8.03 -0.72
N VAL A 44 -4.32 8.15 -1.83
CA VAL A 44 -4.53 7.02 -2.74
C VAL A 44 -3.19 6.77 -3.40
N ASN A 45 -2.44 5.80 -2.89
CA ASN A 45 -1.27 5.30 -3.59
C ASN A 45 -1.80 4.61 -4.85
N ASN A 46 -1.44 5.15 -6.02
CA ASN A 46 -1.79 4.61 -7.32
C ASN A 46 -1.78 3.09 -7.29
N THR A 47 -2.97 2.49 -7.41
CA THR A 47 -3.16 1.08 -7.73
C THR A 47 -2.68 0.75 -9.14
N ASP A 48 -2.35 1.77 -9.92
CA ASP A 48 -1.79 1.61 -11.25
C ASP A 48 -0.39 1.01 -11.15
N ARG A 49 -0.26 -0.18 -11.76
CA ARG A 49 1.00 -0.94 -11.84
C ARG A 49 2.05 -0.26 -12.73
N ASP A 50 1.93 1.05 -12.97
CA ASP A 50 2.82 1.83 -13.83
C ASP A 50 4.28 1.76 -13.35
N THR A 51 4.48 1.67 -12.04
CA THR A 51 5.81 1.52 -11.42
C THR A 51 6.31 0.08 -11.41
N TRP A 52 5.48 -0.92 -11.70
CA TRP A 52 5.88 -2.33 -11.63
C TRP A 52 6.95 -2.65 -12.65
N LYS A 53 6.80 -2.20 -13.89
CA LYS A 53 7.76 -2.47 -14.94
C LYS A 53 9.16 -1.97 -14.55
N GLU A 54 9.24 -0.75 -14.05
CA GLU A 54 10.50 -0.12 -13.65
C GLU A 54 11.10 -0.83 -12.42
N ASN A 55 10.27 -1.14 -11.42
CA ASN A 55 10.71 -1.88 -10.23
C ASN A 55 11.21 -3.29 -10.56
N ILE A 56 10.48 -4.05 -11.38
CA ILE A 56 10.88 -5.40 -11.82
C ILE A 56 12.20 -5.32 -12.58
N THR A 57 12.31 -4.40 -13.54
CA THR A 57 13.55 -4.21 -14.32
C THR A 57 14.73 -3.91 -13.39
N LYS A 58 14.56 -3.00 -12.42
CA LYS A 58 15.60 -2.64 -11.45
C LYS A 58 16.03 -3.82 -10.59
N VAL A 59 15.08 -4.64 -10.14
CA VAL A 59 15.36 -5.85 -9.36
C VAL A 59 16.11 -6.88 -10.20
N LEU A 60 15.68 -7.13 -11.44
CA LEU A 60 16.34 -8.06 -12.36
C LEU A 60 17.77 -7.61 -12.66
N SER A 61 17.99 -6.33 -12.99
CA SER A 61 19.35 -5.81 -13.25
C SER A 61 20.24 -5.86 -12.01
N LYS A 62 19.70 -5.65 -10.81
CA LYS A 62 20.48 -5.73 -9.57
C LYS A 62 20.94 -7.15 -9.26
N ASN A 63 20.16 -8.16 -9.64
CA ASN A 63 20.42 -9.58 -9.38
C ASN A 63 20.85 -10.34 -10.64
N GLU A 64 21.33 -9.62 -11.66
CA GLU A 64 21.77 -10.22 -12.91
C GLU A 64 22.95 -11.18 -12.65
N GLY A 65 22.79 -12.45 -13.06
CA GLY A 65 23.80 -13.49 -12.84
C GLY A 65 23.76 -14.14 -11.45
N LEU A 66 22.87 -13.72 -10.55
CA LEU A 66 22.55 -14.49 -9.36
C LEU A 66 21.50 -15.54 -9.72
N GLN A 67 21.76 -16.79 -9.33
CA GLN A 67 20.74 -17.82 -9.39
C GLN A 67 19.75 -17.56 -8.26
N ASP A 68 18.46 -17.51 -8.61
CA ASP A 68 17.41 -17.53 -7.61
C ASP A 68 17.31 -18.97 -7.09
N ASP A 69 18.16 -19.29 -6.11
CA ASP A 69 18.18 -20.57 -5.38
C ASP A 69 16.97 -20.69 -4.44
N GLY A 70 15.87 -20.01 -4.75
CA GLY A 70 14.64 -20.02 -3.98
C GLY A 70 14.31 -21.46 -3.61
N LEU A 71 14.15 -21.69 -2.30
CA LEU A 71 13.79 -22.95 -1.63
C LEU A 71 12.39 -23.45 -2.04
N LEU A 72 11.99 -23.22 -3.28
CA LEU A 72 10.74 -23.65 -3.86
C LEU A 72 10.71 -25.17 -3.96
N GLU A 73 11.86 -25.81 -4.20
CA GLU A 73 11.98 -27.27 -4.20
C GLU A 73 11.66 -27.88 -2.83
N ASP A 74 12.04 -27.23 -1.73
CA ASP A 74 11.69 -27.66 -0.37
C ASP A 74 10.21 -27.37 -0.02
N LEU A 75 9.62 -26.30 -0.57
CA LEU A 75 8.21 -25.93 -0.36
C LEU A 75 7.23 -26.76 -1.22
N LEU A 76 7.67 -27.19 -2.40
CA LEU A 76 6.92 -28.06 -3.32
C LEU A 76 7.19 -29.54 -3.05
N ASN A 77 7.84 -29.85 -1.94
CA ASN A 77 8.08 -31.21 -1.52
C ASN A 77 6.75 -31.81 -1.02
N ASP A 78 6.03 -32.47 -1.93
CA ASP A 78 4.74 -33.11 -1.71
C ASP A 78 4.77 -34.30 -0.73
N ASN A 79 5.91 -34.57 -0.08
CA ASN A 79 6.04 -35.60 0.95
C ASN A 79 4.99 -35.46 2.07
N ASP A 80 4.53 -34.25 2.38
CA ASP A 80 3.50 -34.00 3.39
C ASP A 80 2.05 -34.21 2.87
N LEU A 81 1.88 -34.46 1.56
CA LEU A 81 0.58 -34.66 0.90
C LEU A 81 0.23 -36.14 0.69
N GLU A 82 1.14 -37.08 0.99
CA GLU A 82 0.91 -38.53 0.85
C GLU A 82 -0.25 -39.05 1.74
N ASP A 83 -0.54 -38.35 2.84
CA ASP A 83 -1.62 -38.69 3.77
C ASP A 83 -2.99 -38.11 3.37
N TRP A 84 -3.08 -37.33 2.29
CA TRP A 84 -4.33 -36.69 1.90
C TRP A 84 -5.16 -37.61 0.99
N GLN A 85 -6.30 -38.09 1.50
CA GLN A 85 -7.29 -38.81 0.69
C GLN A 85 -8.52 -37.92 0.46
N TRP A 86 -8.94 -37.83 -0.80
CA TRP A 86 -10.11 -37.06 -1.26
C TRP A 86 -11.43 -37.58 -0.70
#